data_AF-A0A966V3G8-F1
#
_entry.id   AF-A0A966V3G8-F1
#
_cell.length_a   1.000
_cell.length_b   1.000
_cell.length_c   1.000
_cell.angle_alpha   90.00
_cell.angle_beta   90.00
_cell.angle_gamma   90.00
#
_symmetry.space_group_name_H-M   'P 1'
#
loop_
_entity.id
_entity.type
_entity.pdbx_description
1 polymer ?
#
loop_
_entity_poly.entity_id
_entity_poly.type
_entity_poly.pdbx_seq_one_letter_code
_entity_poly.pdbx_strand_id
1 'polypeptide(L)'
;MARALQKRVQQLRQQWQLLDGRELEQLDESPRFALHSQLSDDLPALLLLGNTPATPLLQRWRDGGDPLFHPRPPLDGAVLQQRLGLPPGPLLGQLLSHLSQERAFGRLARDSASETEREAVLNAARCWLQSQTQHVT
;
A
#
# COMPACT_ATOMS: atom_id res chain seq x y z
N MET A 1 10.63 3.96 -22.69
CA MET A 1 9.64 3.86 -21.59
C MET A 1 8.54 2.82 -21.84
N ALA A 2 7.98 2.69 -23.05
CA ALA A 2 6.91 1.72 -23.35
C ALA A 2 7.24 0.24 -23.05
N ARG A 3 8.46 -0.24 -23.31
CA ARG A 3 8.83 -1.66 -23.10
C ARG A 3 8.89 -2.08 -21.64
N ALA A 4 9.26 -1.18 -20.73
CA ALA A 4 9.32 -1.47 -19.29
C ALA A 4 7.91 -1.59 -18.70
N LEU A 5 7.02 -0.68 -19.08
CA LEU A 5 5.60 -0.75 -18.76
C LEU A 5 4.96 -2.02 -19.32
N GLN A 6 5.23 -2.34 -20.59
CA GLN A 6 4.72 -3.58 -21.21
C GLN A 6 5.17 -4.84 -20.46
N LYS A 7 6.44 -4.91 -20.03
CA LYS A 7 6.95 -6.05 -19.23
C LYS A 7 6.25 -6.15 -17.88
N ARG A 8 6.08 -5.02 -17.16
CA ARG A 8 5.35 -4.98 -15.88
C ARG A 8 3.91 -5.43 -16.04
N VAL A 9 3.19 -4.87 -17.02
CA VAL A 9 1.80 -5.23 -17.33
C VAL A 9 1.68 -6.70 -17.72
N GLN A 10 2.64 -7.26 -18.47
CA GLN A 10 2.66 -8.69 -18.80
C GLN A 10 2.90 -9.58 -17.57
N GLN A 11 3.85 -9.23 -16.71
CA GLN A 11 4.12 -9.98 -15.48
C GLN A 11 2.91 -9.95 -14.54
N LEU A 12 2.31 -8.77 -14.37
CA LEU A 12 1.11 -8.58 -13.55
C LEU A 12 -0.08 -9.33 -14.14
N ARG A 13 -0.22 -9.38 -15.47
CA ARG A 13 -1.21 -10.23 -16.15
C ARG A 13 -0.98 -11.71 -15.87
N GLN A 14 0.26 -12.20 -15.92
CA GLN A 14 0.54 -13.61 -15.63
C GLN A 14 0.18 -13.95 -14.19
N GLN A 15 0.56 -13.09 -13.24
CA GLN A 15 0.18 -13.24 -11.83
C GLN A 15 -1.34 -13.18 -11.64
N TRP A 16 -2.03 -12.29 -12.36
CA TRP A 16 -3.48 -12.20 -12.36
C TRP A 16 -4.17 -13.41 -12.97
N GLN A 17 -3.66 -13.97 -14.07
CA GLN A 17 -4.23 -15.18 -14.67
C GLN A 17 -4.06 -16.41 -13.76
N LEU A 18 -3.05 -16.40 -12.90
CA LEU A 18 -2.79 -17.43 -11.90
C LEU A 18 -3.63 -17.26 -10.63
N LEU A 19 -4.15 -16.06 -10.37
CA LEU A 19 -4.95 -15.73 -9.20
C LEU A 19 -6.37 -15.39 -9.66
N ASP A 20 -7.34 -16.29 -9.48
CA ASP A 20 -8.74 -15.87 -9.62
C ASP A 20 -8.98 -14.72 -8.63
N GLY A 21 -9.81 -13.73 -8.95
CA GLY A 21 -10.00 -12.55 -8.10
C GLY A 21 -10.42 -12.87 -6.65
N ARG A 22 -10.88 -14.11 -6.42
CA ARG A 22 -11.18 -14.72 -5.12
C ARG A 22 -9.96 -15.18 -4.32
N GLU A 23 -8.87 -15.54 -4.98
CA GLU A 23 -7.61 -15.94 -4.35
C GLU A 23 -6.83 -14.72 -3.83
N LEU A 24 -7.03 -13.53 -4.44
CA LEU A 24 -6.48 -12.26 -3.94
C LEU A 24 -6.93 -11.96 -2.50
N GLU A 25 -8.18 -12.28 -2.17
CA GLU A 25 -8.70 -12.03 -0.83
C GLU A 25 -8.23 -13.05 0.22
N GLN A 26 -7.68 -14.18 -0.23
CA GLN A 26 -7.15 -15.27 0.60
C GLN A 26 -5.65 -15.12 0.88
N LEU A 27 -4.97 -14.18 0.22
CA LEU A 27 -3.57 -13.88 0.48
C LEU A 27 -3.38 -13.29 1.88
N ASP A 28 -2.25 -13.63 2.50
CA ASP A 28 -1.79 -12.98 3.72
C ASP A 28 -1.66 -11.46 3.54
N GLU A 29 -1.73 -10.71 4.64
CA GLU A 29 -1.83 -9.25 4.61
C GLU A 29 -0.73 -8.56 3.79
N SER A 30 0.52 -8.98 3.95
CA SER A 30 1.67 -8.37 3.26
C SER A 30 1.64 -8.61 1.73
N PRO A 31 1.56 -9.86 1.23
CA PRO A 31 1.44 -10.09 -0.21
C PRO A 31 0.14 -9.51 -0.78
N ARG A 32 -0.96 -9.52 -0.02
CA ARG A 32 -2.22 -8.88 -0.43
C ARG A 32 -2.05 -7.37 -0.62
N PHE A 33 -1.48 -6.68 0.35
CA PHE A 33 -1.22 -5.24 0.26
C PHE A 33 -0.32 -4.88 -0.91
N ALA A 34 0.81 -5.60 -1.06
CA ALA A 34 1.76 -5.36 -2.14
C ALA A 34 1.12 -5.54 -3.53
N LEU A 35 0.31 -6.60 -3.70
CA LEU A 35 -0.33 -6.89 -4.98
C LEU A 35 -1.45 -5.90 -5.30
N HIS A 36 -2.30 -5.53 -4.33
CA HIS A 36 -3.31 -4.49 -4.53
C HIS A 36 -2.69 -3.12 -4.83
N SER A 37 -1.59 -2.75 -4.16
CA SER A 37 -0.86 -1.52 -4.44
C SER A 37 -0.28 -1.50 -5.84
N GLN A 38 0.29 -2.61 -6.32
CA GLN A 38 0.79 -2.72 -7.70
C GLN A 38 -0.34 -2.64 -8.73
N LEU A 39 -1.49 -3.27 -8.42
CA LEU A 39 -2.67 -3.17 -9.27
C LEU A 39 -3.19 -1.73 -9.34
N SER A 40 -3.02 -0.90 -8.32
CA SER A 40 -3.50 0.49 -8.37
C SER A 40 -2.98 1.28 -9.57
N ASP A 41 -1.72 1.07 -9.93
CA ASP A 41 -1.03 1.76 -11.02
C ASP A 41 -1.43 1.21 -12.39
N ASP A 42 -1.63 -0.11 -12.49
CA ASP A 42 -1.68 -0.83 -13.76
C ASP A 42 -3.05 -1.49 -14.07
N LEU A 43 -4.02 -1.48 -13.14
CA LEU A 43 -5.32 -2.13 -13.31
C LEU A 43 -6.10 -1.62 -14.54
N PRO A 44 -6.17 -0.30 -14.83
CA PRO A 44 -6.87 0.19 -16.03
C PRO A 44 -6.24 -0.36 -17.32
N ALA A 45 -4.91 -0.42 -17.38
CA ALA A 45 -4.20 -0.96 -18.53
C ALA A 45 -4.45 -2.47 -18.67
N LEU A 46 -4.45 -3.21 -17.56
CA LEU A 46 -4.77 -4.64 -17.57
C LEU A 46 -6.19 -4.92 -18.07
N LEU A 47 -7.19 -4.15 -17.63
CA LEU A 47 -8.58 -4.33 -18.04
C LEU A 47 -8.78 -4.04 -19.52
N LEU A 48 -8.19 -2.94 -20.03
CA LEU A 48 -8.24 -2.60 -21.46
C LEU A 48 -7.64 -3.69 -22.34
N LEU A 49 -6.53 -4.30 -21.91
CA LEU A 49 -5.86 -5.33 -22.68
C LEU A 49 -6.50 -6.72 -22.49
N GLY A 50 -7.23 -6.95 -21.39
CA GLY A 50 -7.72 -8.25 -20.96
C GLY A 50 -9.15 -8.58 -21.39
N ASN A 51 -9.87 -7.62 -21.97
CA ASN A 51 -11.31 -7.72 -22.27
C ASN A 51 -12.12 -8.33 -21.11
N THR A 52 -11.72 -7.99 -19.88
CA THR A 52 -12.26 -8.57 -18.65
C THR A 52 -13.46 -7.75 -18.21
N PRO A 53 -14.62 -8.36 -17.85
CA PRO A 53 -15.80 -7.62 -17.41
C PRO A 53 -15.50 -6.78 -16.16
N ALA A 54 -16.36 -5.80 -15.87
CA ALA A 54 -16.27 -4.97 -14.67
C ALA A 54 -16.40 -5.82 -13.40
N THR A 55 -15.25 -6.26 -12.88
CA THR A 55 -15.16 -7.07 -11.66
C THR A 55 -15.40 -6.22 -10.41
N PRO A 56 -15.75 -6.83 -9.26
CA PRO A 56 -15.77 -6.15 -7.96
C PRO A 56 -14.46 -5.39 -7.65
N LEU A 57 -13.33 -5.86 -8.18
CA LEU A 57 -12.03 -5.20 -8.04
C LEU A 57 -11.95 -3.86 -8.77
N LEU A 58 -12.60 -3.73 -9.95
CA LEU A 58 -12.70 -2.44 -10.63
C LEU A 58 -13.55 -1.45 -9.82
N GLN A 59 -14.61 -1.93 -9.17
CA GLN A 59 -15.43 -1.07 -8.31
C GLN A 59 -14.62 -0.55 -7.12
N ARG A 60 -13.85 -1.43 -6.47
CA ARG A 60 -12.94 -1.06 -5.38
C ARG A 60 -11.81 -0.13 -5.83
N TRP A 61 -11.21 -0.37 -7.00
CA TRP A 61 -10.19 0.52 -7.56
C TRP A 61 -10.76 1.91 -7.89
N ARG A 62 -12.01 2.00 -8.36
CA ARG A 62 -12.68 3.30 -8.62
C ARG A 62 -12.99 4.05 -7.33
N ASP A 63 -13.15 3.36 -6.21
CA ASP A 63 -13.26 3.99 -4.90
C ASP A 63 -11.89 4.54 -4.47
N GLY A 64 -11.67 5.83 -4.67
CA GLY A 64 -10.46 6.53 -4.21
C GLY A 64 -10.24 6.48 -2.69
N GLY A 65 -11.24 6.01 -1.95
CA GLY A 65 -11.19 5.76 -0.53
C GLY A 65 -10.69 4.37 -0.12
N ASP A 66 -10.61 3.41 -1.04
CA ASP A 66 -10.16 2.04 -0.77
C ASP A 66 -8.67 2.05 -0.38
N PRO A 67 -8.30 1.63 0.84
CA PRO A 67 -6.95 1.81 1.32
C PRO A 67 -5.95 0.75 0.79
N LEU A 68 -6.43 -0.32 0.16
CA LEU A 68 -5.61 -1.33 -0.51
C LEU A 68 -5.26 -0.90 -1.93
N PHE A 69 -6.22 -0.33 -2.66
CA PHE A 69 -5.99 0.22 -4.00
C PHE A 69 -5.46 1.66 -4.00
N HIS A 70 -5.66 2.42 -2.94
CA HIS A 70 -5.12 3.78 -2.79
C HIS A 70 -4.36 3.89 -1.48
N PRO A 71 -3.23 3.17 -1.35
CA PRO A 71 -2.44 3.18 -0.14
C PRO A 71 -1.91 4.60 0.10
N ARG A 72 -2.28 5.14 1.24
CA ARG A 72 -1.83 6.44 1.71
C ARG A 72 -1.47 6.31 3.19
N PRO A 73 -0.36 6.91 3.63
CA PRO A 73 -0.04 6.93 5.05
C PRO A 73 -1.07 7.82 5.77
N PRO A 74 -1.42 7.50 7.03
CA PRO A 74 -2.33 8.32 7.83
C PRO A 74 -1.73 9.68 8.24
N LEU A 75 -0.40 9.82 8.15
CA LEU A 75 0.34 11.07 8.34
C LEU A 75 1.29 11.35 7.17
N ASP A 76 1.48 12.63 6.87
CA ASP A 76 2.41 13.09 5.84
C ASP A 76 3.88 12.78 6.23
N GLY A 77 4.70 12.46 5.23
CA GLY A 77 6.13 12.25 5.41
C GLY A 77 6.85 13.47 6.00
N ALA A 78 6.42 14.70 5.71
CA ALA A 78 6.97 15.91 6.33
C ALA A 78 6.70 15.96 7.84
N VAL A 79 5.48 15.59 8.26
CA VAL A 79 5.09 15.53 9.67
C VAL A 79 5.89 14.46 10.40
N LEU A 80 6.05 13.28 9.78
CA LEU A 80 6.85 12.20 10.37
C LEU A 80 8.32 12.59 10.51
N GLN A 81 8.92 13.23 9.49
CA GLN A 81 10.30 13.72 9.57
C GLN A 81 10.47 14.71 10.73
N GLN A 82 9.57 15.70 10.85
CA GLN A 82 9.64 16.70 11.91
C GLN A 82 9.45 16.08 13.31
N ARG A 83 8.45 15.20 13.47
CA ARG A 83 8.08 14.64 14.78
C ARG A 83 9.02 13.53 15.25
N LEU A 84 9.65 12.80 14.33
CA LEU A 84 10.53 11.67 14.63
C LEU A 84 12.01 11.96 14.38
N GLY A 85 12.35 13.15 13.87
CA GLY A 85 13.73 13.53 13.55
C GLY A 85 14.34 12.69 12.43
N LEU A 86 13.52 12.14 11.53
CA LEU A 86 13.99 11.29 10.44
C LEU A 86 14.46 12.13 9.26
N PRO A 87 15.62 11.82 8.64
CA PRO A 87 16.01 12.43 7.38
C PRO A 87 15.19 11.85 6.22
N PRO A 88 15.10 12.56 5.08
CA PRO A 88 14.57 11.98 3.86
C PRO A 88 15.45 10.81 3.43
N GLY A 89 14.84 9.67 3.08
CA GLY A 89 15.59 8.50 2.63
C GLY A 89 14.78 7.20 2.60
N PRO A 90 15.44 6.07 2.30
CA PRO A 90 14.78 4.76 2.15
C PRO A 90 14.04 4.31 3.42
N LEU A 91 14.60 4.60 4.60
CA LEU A 91 13.97 4.26 5.88
C LEU A 91 12.62 4.96 6.07
N LEU A 92 12.53 6.25 5.69
CA LEU A 92 11.26 6.98 5.72
C LEU A 92 10.26 6.37 4.74
N GLY A 93 10.70 5.99 3.54
CA GLY A 93 9.84 5.31 2.56
C GLY A 93 9.29 3.98 3.08
N GLN A 94 10.13 3.17 3.76
CA GLN A 94 9.71 1.92 4.39
C GLN A 94 8.71 2.16 5.53
N LEU A 95 8.95 3.17 6.37
CA LEU A 95 8.02 3.55 7.42
C LEU A 95 6.66 3.98 6.84
N LEU A 96 6.65 4.82 5.80
CA LEU A 96 5.42 5.26 5.14
C LEU A 96 4.66 4.06 4.54
N SER A 97 5.38 3.11 3.94
CA SER A 97 4.79 1.87 3.43
C SER A 97 4.16 1.04 4.55
N HIS A 98 4.88 0.87 5.67
CA HIS A 98 4.37 0.14 6.83
C HIS A 98 3.11 0.79 7.40
N LEU A 99 3.12 2.10 7.65
CA LEU A 99 1.95 2.81 8.18
C LEU A 99 0.75 2.76 7.20
N SER A 100 1.01 2.76 5.89
CA SER A 100 -0.03 2.59 4.87
C SER A 100 -0.67 1.20 4.93
N GLN A 101 0.14 0.17 5.17
CA GLN A 101 -0.33 -1.20 5.36
C GLN A 101 -1.16 -1.34 6.64
N GLU A 102 -0.67 -0.83 7.76
CA GLU A 102 -1.40 -0.82 9.03
C GLU A 102 -2.76 -0.13 8.92
N ARG A 103 -2.81 0.99 8.19
CA ARG A 103 -4.07 1.68 7.85
C ARG A 103 -4.97 0.82 6.96
N ALA A 104 -4.43 0.16 5.94
CA ALA A 104 -5.20 -0.66 5.01
C ALA A 104 -5.92 -1.84 5.67
N PHE A 105 -5.35 -2.37 6.75
CA PHE A 105 -5.96 -3.42 7.56
C PHE A 105 -6.69 -2.91 8.81
N GLY A 106 -6.93 -1.60 8.90
CA GLY A 106 -7.76 -1.00 9.96
C GLY A 106 -7.11 -0.92 11.34
N ARG A 107 -5.79 -1.15 11.44
CA ARG A 107 -5.04 -1.02 12.71
C ARG A 107 -4.73 0.45 13.02
N LEU A 108 -4.66 1.31 12.01
CA LEU A 108 -4.54 2.75 12.16
C LEU A 108 -5.77 3.46 11.59
N ALA A 109 -6.07 4.63 12.17
CA ALA A 109 -7.13 5.50 11.69
C ALA A 109 -6.89 5.90 10.22
N ARG A 110 -7.99 6.12 9.48
CA ARG A 110 -7.95 6.44 8.04
C ARG A 110 -7.23 7.76 7.78
N ASP A 111 -7.42 8.69 8.70
CA ASP A 111 -6.82 10.01 8.80
C ASP A 111 -6.42 10.26 10.25
N SER A 112 -5.50 11.19 10.44
CA SER A 112 -5.08 11.64 11.78
C SER A 112 -5.72 12.98 12.09
N ALA A 113 -7.06 13.01 12.11
CA ALA A 113 -7.84 14.23 12.29
C ALA A 113 -7.76 14.70 13.76
N SER A 114 -7.88 13.76 14.69
CA SER A 114 -7.72 14.00 16.12
C SER A 114 -6.26 13.92 16.57
N GLU A 115 -5.90 14.66 17.63
CA GLU A 115 -4.57 14.55 18.26
C GLU A 115 -4.33 13.15 18.82
N THR A 116 -5.38 12.48 19.32
CA THR A 116 -5.28 11.10 19.82
C THR A 116 -4.90 10.11 18.71
N GLU A 117 -5.50 10.25 17.53
CA GLU A 117 -5.19 9.41 16.37
C GLU A 117 -3.78 9.68 15.85
N ARG A 118 -3.39 10.96 15.81
CA ARG A 118 -2.05 11.38 15.43
C ARG A 118 -0.99 10.77 16.36
N GLU A 119 -1.19 10.82 17.66
CA GLU A 119 -0.26 10.23 18.63
C GLU A 119 -0.24 8.70 18.52
N ALA A 120 -1.37 8.05 18.24
CA ALA A 120 -1.40 6.61 17.97
C ALA A 120 -0.53 6.23 16.76
N VAL A 121 -0.62 6.98 15.65
CA VAL A 121 0.23 6.78 14.47
C VAL A 121 1.71 7.01 14.79
N LEU A 122 2.03 8.08 15.55
CA LEU A 122 3.42 8.36 15.96
C LEU A 122 3.99 7.27 16.86
N ASN A 123 3.19 6.71 17.77
CA ASN A 123 3.61 5.59 18.61
C ASN A 123 3.84 4.32 17.80
N ALA A 124 2.94 3.98 16.87
CA ALA A 124 3.15 2.86 15.94
C ALA A 124 4.45 3.03 15.15
N ALA A 125 4.72 4.25 14.65
CA ALA A 125 5.95 4.56 13.93
C ALA A 125 7.20 4.36 14.79
N ARG A 126 7.19 4.80 16.06
CA ARG A 126 8.31 4.61 17.00
C ARG A 126 8.55 3.14 17.30
N CYS A 127 7.49 2.37 17.57
CA CYS A 127 7.60 0.92 17.81
C CYS A 127 8.21 0.20 16.61
N TRP A 128 7.78 0.55 15.39
CA TRP A 128 8.34 -0.03 14.17
C TRP A 128 9.83 0.31 14.01
N LEU A 129 10.23 1.57 14.20
CA LEU A 129 11.64 2.00 14.11
C LEU A 129 12.55 1.25 15.11
N GLN A 130 12.05 0.99 16.32
CA GLN A 130 12.77 0.21 17.31
C GLN A 130 12.98 -1.23 16.85
N SER A 131 11.96 -1.87 16.27
CA SER A 131 12.09 -3.23 15.71
C SER A 131 13.09 -3.31 14.56
N GLN A 132 13.21 -2.27 13.73
CA GLN A 132 14.20 -2.22 12.65
C GLN A 132 15.63 -2.08 13.17
N THR A 133 15.82 -1.42 14.31
CA THR A 133 17.15 -1.22 14.92
C THR A 133 17.68 -2.52 15.55
N GLN A 134 16.80 -3.41 16.01
CA GLN A 134 17.17 -4.68 16.63
C GLN A 134 17.65 -5.76 15.63
N HIS A 135 17.36 -5.60 14.34
CA HIS A 135 17.74 -6.55 13.28
C HIS A 135 19.16 -6.32 12.70
N VAL A 136 19.93 -5.36 13.23
CA VAL A 136 21.27 -4.97 12.72
C VAL A 136 22.40 -5.33 13.72
N THR A 137 22.20 -6.34 14.57
CA THR A 137 23.24 -6.85 15.48
C THR A 137 23.50 -8.32 15.19
#